data_AF-A0A1N7PZ79-F1
#
_entry.id   AF-A0A1N7PZ79-F1
#
_cell.length_a   1.000
_cell.length_b   1.000
_cell.length_c   1.000
_cell.angle_alpha   90.00
_cell.angle_beta   90.00
_cell.angle_gamma   90.00
#
_symmetry.space_group_name_H-M   'P 1'
#
loop_
_entity.id
_entity.type
_entity.pdbx_description
1 polymer ?
#
loop_
_entity_poly.entity_id
_entity_poly.type
_entity_poly.pdbx_seq_one_letter_code
_entity_poly.pdbx_strand_id
1 'polypeptide(L)'
;MKVDLRIPKKFVIYPKGAVFSNFDNEVDHNVAFWIQGKNYCAECTASNFHGLVWWNDELGYWCVEIWQDRVYKSSYMAERLEDLIQEVQATYGFL
;
A
#
# COMPACT_ATOMS: atom_id res chain seq x y z
N MET A 1 -10.16 3.12 -5.41
CA MET A 1 -11.34 3.64 -4.68
C MET A 1 -11.13 3.54 -3.17
N LYS A 2 -11.70 4.48 -2.39
CA LYS A 2 -11.66 4.43 -0.92
C LYS A 2 -12.59 3.34 -0.37
N VAL A 3 -12.16 2.65 0.68
CA VAL A 3 -12.89 1.55 1.34
C VAL A 3 -12.74 1.56 2.85
N ASP A 4 -13.70 0.94 3.54
CA ASP A 4 -13.58 0.61 4.96
C ASP A 4 -13.03 -0.81 5.11
N LEU A 5 -11.70 -0.92 5.04
CA LEU A 5 -10.96 -2.17 5.14
C LEU A 5 -9.68 -1.92 5.93
N ARG A 6 -9.25 -2.88 6.75
CA ARG A 6 -7.98 -2.80 7.50
C ARG A 6 -7.08 -3.97 7.12
N ILE A 7 -5.77 -3.75 7.19
CA ILE A 7 -4.82 -4.84 6.98
C ILE A 7 -5.09 -5.98 7.98
N PRO A 8 -5.26 -7.24 7.52
CA PRO A 8 -5.52 -8.33 8.44
C PRO A 8 -4.31 -8.63 9.34
N LYS A 9 -4.55 -8.95 10.62
CA LYS A 9 -3.50 -9.21 11.62
C LYS A 9 -2.51 -10.33 11.27
N LYS A 10 -2.86 -11.22 10.32
CA LYS A 10 -2.01 -12.32 9.85
C LYS A 10 -0.89 -11.85 8.92
N PHE A 11 -0.98 -10.65 8.36
CA PHE A 11 0.01 -10.14 7.41
C PHE A 11 1.28 -9.72 8.13
N VAL A 12 2.42 -10.03 7.51
CA VAL A 12 3.76 -9.68 8.00
C VAL A 12 4.40 -8.70 7.02
N ILE A 13 5.12 -7.71 7.54
CA ILE A 13 5.87 -6.77 6.69
C ILE A 13 6.97 -7.53 5.95
N TYR A 14 7.02 -7.33 4.63
CA TYR A 14 8.03 -7.91 3.76
C TYR A 14 9.41 -7.30 4.06
N PRO A 15 10.43 -8.10 4.39
CA PRO A 15 11.67 -7.58 4.96
C PRO A 15 12.63 -6.99 3.92
N LYS A 16 12.38 -7.16 2.62
CA LYS A 16 13.34 -6.79 1.56
C LYS A 16 13.03 -5.47 0.85
N GLY A 17 12.06 -4.69 1.34
CA GLY A 17 11.85 -3.33 0.84
C GLY A 17 10.39 -2.88 0.81
N ALA A 18 10.23 -1.63 0.37
CA ALA A 18 8.96 -0.98 0.10
C ALA A 18 8.49 -1.31 -1.33
N VAL A 19 7.18 -1.31 -1.54
CA VAL A 19 6.61 -1.40 -2.90
C VAL A 19 6.67 -0.06 -3.62
N PHE A 20 6.75 1.05 -2.86
CA PHE A 20 6.87 2.38 -3.40
C PHE A 20 7.49 3.33 -2.36
N SER A 21 8.33 4.26 -2.83
CA SER A 21 8.81 5.40 -2.04
C SER A 21 8.78 6.68 -2.89
N ASN A 22 8.53 7.84 -2.29
CA ASN A 22 8.66 9.14 -2.99
C ASN A 22 10.10 9.48 -3.41
N PHE A 23 11.11 8.71 -2.97
CA PHE A 23 12.48 8.88 -3.44
C PHE A 23 12.69 8.22 -4.79
N ASP A 24 12.15 7.00 -4.96
CA ASP A 24 12.27 6.23 -6.20
C ASP A 24 11.24 6.67 -7.24
N ASN A 25 10.06 7.13 -6.79
CA ASN A 25 8.92 7.53 -7.63
C ASN A 25 8.47 6.48 -8.65
N GLU A 26 8.77 5.21 -8.40
CA GLU A 26 8.38 4.08 -9.22
C GLU A 26 7.91 2.93 -8.32
N VAL A 27 6.99 2.11 -8.84
CA VAL A 27 6.52 0.89 -8.18
C VAL A 27 7.56 -0.22 -8.32
N ASP A 28 8.01 -0.80 -7.21
CA ASP A 28 8.86 -1.98 -7.25
C ASP A 28 8.01 -3.23 -7.53
N HIS A 29 7.94 -3.61 -8.80
CA HIS A 29 7.23 -4.80 -9.25
C HIS A 29 7.82 -6.12 -8.72
N ASN A 30 9.11 -6.16 -8.33
CA ASN A 30 9.66 -7.35 -7.69
C ASN A 30 9.05 -7.53 -6.30
N VAL A 31 8.98 -6.46 -5.50
CA VAL A 31 8.32 -6.50 -4.19
C VAL A 31 6.85 -6.87 -4.34
N ALA A 32 6.14 -6.24 -5.28
CA ALA A 32 4.73 -6.54 -5.57
C ALA A 32 4.53 -8.04 -5.90
N PHE A 33 5.36 -8.59 -6.81
CA PHE A 33 5.33 -10.02 -7.15
C PHE A 33 5.58 -10.92 -5.93
N TRP A 34 6.48 -10.54 -5.04
CA TRP A 34 6.79 -11.33 -3.85
C TRP A 34 5.67 -11.35 -2.82
N ILE A 35 4.88 -10.28 -2.70
CA ILE A 35 3.81 -10.19 -1.70
C ILE A 35 2.44 -10.61 -2.24
N GLN A 36 2.21 -10.59 -3.56
CA GLN A 36 0.92 -10.94 -4.15
C GLN A 36 0.51 -12.38 -3.80
N GLY A 37 -0.73 -12.56 -3.36
CA GLY A 37 -1.28 -13.86 -2.97
C GLY A 37 -0.69 -14.50 -1.73
N LYS A 38 0.01 -13.71 -0.89
CA LYS A 38 0.66 -14.19 0.33
C LYS A 38 0.26 -13.31 1.51
N ASN A 39 0.49 -13.82 2.72
CA ASN A 39 0.30 -13.05 3.96
C ASN A 39 1.45 -12.06 4.20
N TYR A 40 1.90 -11.37 3.16
CA TYR A 40 2.90 -10.32 3.23
C TYR A 40 2.29 -8.98 2.83
N CYS A 41 2.70 -7.92 3.52
CA CYS A 41 2.48 -6.55 3.11
C CYS A 41 3.82 -5.86 2.86
N ALA A 42 3.82 -4.78 2.09
CA ALA A 42 5.00 -3.96 1.88
C ALA A 42 4.67 -2.48 2.12
N GLU A 43 5.69 -1.71 2.46
CA GLU A 43 5.52 -0.29 2.72
C GLU A 43 5.28 0.49 1.42
N CYS A 44 4.42 1.50 1.48
CA CYS A 44 4.28 2.57 0.49
C CYS A 44 4.44 3.87 1.27
N THR A 45 5.54 4.61 1.05
CA THR A 45 5.89 5.72 1.94
C THR A 45 6.21 7.00 1.20
N ALA A 46 5.80 8.11 1.80
CA ALA A 46 6.13 9.46 1.40
C ALA A 46 6.57 10.26 2.63
N SER A 47 7.00 11.51 2.43
CA SER A 47 7.37 12.41 3.53
C SER A 47 6.23 12.70 4.51
N ASN A 48 4.97 12.57 4.07
CA ASN A 48 3.78 12.99 4.80
C ASN A 48 2.78 11.86 5.06
N PHE A 49 3.06 10.62 4.65
CA PHE A 49 2.24 9.47 5.00
C PHE A 49 3.07 8.18 5.06
N HIS A 50 2.56 7.22 5.83
CA HIS A 50 3.03 5.83 5.84
C HIS A 50 1.88 4.93 5.41
N GLY A 51 2.15 4.06 4.45
CA GLY A 51 1.18 3.13 3.88
C GLY A 51 1.66 1.69 3.98
N LEU A 52 0.72 0.77 4.21
CA LEU A 52 0.95 -0.66 4.09
C LEU A 52 0.10 -1.21 2.96
N VAL A 53 0.76 -1.76 1.93
CA VAL A 53 0.14 -2.35 0.74
C VAL A 53 0.10 -3.87 0.89
N TRP A 54 -1.02 -4.49 0.52
CA TRP A 54 -1.15 -5.94 0.45
C TRP A 54 -2.10 -6.36 -0.68
N TRP A 55 -2.01 -7.62 -1.09
CA TRP A 55 -2.99 -8.23 -1.98
C TRP A 55 -4.08 -8.91 -1.17
N ASN A 56 -5.35 -8.60 -1.46
CA ASN A 56 -6.48 -9.26 -0.83
C ASN A 56 -7.01 -10.39 -1.73
N ASP A 57 -6.67 -11.63 -1.41
CA ASP A 57 -7.07 -12.83 -2.17
C ASP A 57 -8.58 -13.06 -2.24
N GLU A 58 -9.33 -12.63 -1.21
CA GLU A 58 -10.78 -12.83 -1.16
C GLU A 58 -11.50 -11.88 -2.13
N LEU A 59 -10.94 -10.69 -2.33
CA LEU A 59 -11.53 -9.67 -3.20
C LEU A 59 -10.91 -9.66 -4.60
N GLY A 60 -9.65 -10.09 -4.74
CA GLY A 60 -8.89 -9.97 -5.99
C GLY A 60 -8.42 -8.54 -6.28
N TYR A 61 -8.08 -7.77 -5.24
CA TYR A 61 -7.65 -6.37 -5.36
C TYR A 61 -6.37 -6.11 -4.56
N TRP A 62 -5.57 -5.15 -5.03
CA TRP A 62 -4.56 -4.49 -4.19
C TRP A 62 -5.27 -3.60 -3.19
N CYS A 63 -4.76 -3.58 -1.96
CA CYS A 63 -5.25 -2.75 -0.88
C CYS A 63 -4.10 -1.99 -0.24
N VAL A 64 -4.38 -0.79 0.27
CA VAL A 64 -3.44 0.00 1.05
C VAL A 64 -4.16 0.63 2.22
N GLU A 65 -3.48 0.65 3.37
CA GLU A 65 -3.92 1.34 4.58
C GLU A 65 -2.98 2.51 4.85
N ILE A 66 -3.52 3.71 5.01
CA ILE A 66 -2.76 4.97 5.13
C ILE A 66 -2.83 5.54 6.55
N TRP A 67 -1.66 5.96 7.02
CA TRP A 67 -1.44 6.58 8.31
C TRP A 67 -0.69 7.90 8.15
N GLN A 68 -1.07 8.91 8.94
CA GLN A 68 -0.31 10.14 9.11
C GLN A 68 -0.28 10.48 10.59
N ASP A 69 0.87 10.90 11.12
CA ASP A 69 1.07 11.20 12.54
C ASP A 69 0.62 10.06 13.49
N ARG A 70 0.83 8.80 13.05
CA ARG A 70 0.40 7.58 13.76
C ARG A 70 -1.13 7.44 13.90
N VAL A 71 -1.90 8.20 13.13
CA VAL A 71 -3.36 8.13 13.08
C VAL A 71 -3.81 7.58 11.73
N TYR A 72 -4.69 6.58 11.78
CA TYR A 72 -5.29 6.00 10.58
C TYR A 72 -6.13 7.07 9.87
N LYS A 73 -5.98 7.16 8.56
CA LYS A 73 -6.75 8.11 7.74
C LYS A 73 -7.80 7.41 6.88
N SER A 74 -7.40 6.34 6.21
CA SER A 74 -8.22 5.71 5.17
C SER A 74 -7.54 4.46 4.64
N SER A 75 -8.33 3.66 3.93
CA SER A 75 -7.83 2.58 3.09
C SER A 75 -8.38 2.73 1.68
N TYR A 76 -7.63 2.21 0.72
CA TYR A 76 -7.99 2.19 -0.70
C TYR A 76 -7.81 0.80 -1.27
N MET A 77 -8.54 0.52 -2.34
CA MET A 77 -8.33 -0.66 -3.17
C MET A 77 -8.39 -0.34 -4.66
N ALA A 78 -7.64 -1.10 -5.46
CA ALA A 78 -7.64 -1.03 -6.92
C ALA A 78 -7.17 -2.36 -7.53
N GLU A 79 -7.56 -2.64 -8.77
CA GLU A 79 -7.15 -3.87 -9.48
C GLU A 79 -5.66 -3.82 -9.83
N ARG A 80 -5.19 -2.63 -10.19
CA ARG A 80 -3.80 -2.34 -10.51
C ARG A 80 -3.14 -1.61 -9.36
N LEU A 81 -1.90 -2.01 -9.08
CA LEU A 81 -1.12 -1.41 -8.01
C LEU A 81 -0.76 0.04 -8.34
N GLU A 82 -0.49 0.34 -9.60
CA GLU A 82 -0.14 1.69 -10.07
C GLU A 82 -1.29 2.67 -9.85
N ASP A 83 -2.52 2.26 -10.16
CA ASP A 83 -3.72 3.07 -9.91
C ASP A 83 -3.90 3.32 -8.40
N LEU A 84 -3.59 2.31 -7.57
CA LEU A 84 -3.63 2.43 -6.11
C LEU A 84 -2.61 3.46 -5.60
N ILE A 85 -1.37 3.37 -6.07
CA ILE A 85 -0.30 4.29 -5.67
C ILE A 85 -0.61 5.70 -6.17
N GLN A 86 -1.07 5.85 -7.41
CA GLN A 86 -1.44 7.15 -7.99
C GLN A 86 -2.55 7.83 -7.17
N GLU A 87 -3.59 7.10 -6.79
CA GLU A 87 -4.68 7.62 -5.94
C GLU A 87 -4.18 8.10 -4.57
N VAL A 88 -3.32 7.30 -3.94
CA VAL A 88 -2.72 7.65 -2.63
C VAL A 88 -1.82 8.87 -2.76
N GLN A 89 -0.96 8.93 -3.78
CA GLN A 89 -0.10 10.09 -4.03
C GLN A 89 -0.90 11.34 -4.35
N ALA A 90 -1.97 11.23 -5.13
CA ALA A 90 -2.84 12.36 -5.43
C ALA A 90 -3.55 12.90 -4.18
N THR A 91 -3.90 12.02 -3.24
CA THR A 91 -4.62 12.39 -2.02
C THR A 91 -3.70 12.87 -0.90
N TYR A 92 -2.58 12.18 -0.71
CA TYR A 92 -1.71 12.34 0.44
C TYR A 92 -0.30 12.76 0.08
N GLY A 93 0.15 12.71 -1.18
CA GLY A 93 1.56 12.94 -1.54
C GLY A 93 2.00 14.40 -1.57
N PHE A 94 1.06 15.35 -1.47
CA PHE A 94 1.34 16.79 -1.42
C PHE A 94 1.35 17.32 0.02
N LEU A 95 2.26 18.27 0.30
CA LEU A 95 2.29 19.07 1.53
C LEU A 95 1.26 20.21 1.46
#